data_AF-A0A1N7D1I0-F1
#
_entry.id   AF-A0A1N7D1I0-F1
#
_cell.length_a   1.000
_cell.length_b   1.000
_cell.length_c   1.000
_cell.angle_alpha   90.00
_cell.angle_beta   90.00
_cell.angle_gamma   90.00
#
_symmetry.space_group_name_H-M   'P 1'
#
loop_
_entity.id
_entity.type
_entity.pdbx_description
1 polymer ?
#
loop_
_entity_poly.entity_id
_entity_poly.type
_entity_poly.pdbx_seq_one_letter_code
_entity_poly.pdbx_strand_id
1 'polypeptide(L)' 'MPRQFSCVVEGCDFTADGVTEEEVLEQVQEHADAEHPDMDVKESMVRENIEET' A
#
# COMPACT_ATOMS: atom_id res chain seq x y z
N MET A 1 3.44 16.41 1.63
CA MET A 1 2.02 16.13 1.92
C MET A 1 1.92 14.73 2.49
N PRO A 2 0.93 14.44 3.35
CA PRO A 2 0.61 13.06 3.69
C PRO A 2 0.19 12.30 2.42
N ARG A 3 0.58 11.04 2.36
CA ARG A 3 0.31 10.11 1.26
C ARG A 3 -0.58 9.02 1.79
N GLN A 4 -1.59 8.63 1.01
CA GLN A 4 -2.49 7.56 1.35
C GLN A 4 -2.49 6.52 0.22
N PHE A 5 -2.50 5.25 0.57
CA PHE A 5 -2.68 4.14 -0.35
C PHE A 5 -3.87 3.32 0.11
N SER A 6 -4.73 2.94 -0.84
CA SER A 6 -5.81 1.99 -0.61
C SER A 6 -5.46 0.67 -1.27
N CYS A 7 -5.64 -0.43 -0.55
CA CYS A 7 -5.38 -1.76 -1.10
C CYS A 7 -6.23 -1.98 -2.34
N VAL A 8 -5.60 -2.44 -3.42
CA VAL A 8 -6.27 -2.67 -4.71
C VAL A 8 -6.95 -4.04 -4.78
N VAL A 9 -6.84 -4.86 -3.72
CA VAL A 9 -7.44 -6.19 -3.67
C VAL A 9 -8.94 -6.05 -3.47
N GLU A 10 -9.73 -6.63 -4.39
CA GLU A 10 -11.18 -6.62 -4.28
C GLU A 10 -11.64 -7.32 -2.97
N GLY A 11 -12.34 -6.56 -2.13
CA GLY A 11 -12.83 -7.02 -0.83
C GLY A 11 -11.86 -6.81 0.33
N CYS A 12 -10.71 -6.16 0.10
CA CYS A 12 -9.81 -5.73 1.16
C CYS A 12 -10.05 -4.24 1.47
N ASP A 13 -10.32 -3.92 2.74
CA ASP A 13 -10.57 -2.55 3.23
C ASP A 13 -9.29 -1.90 3.81
N PHE A 14 -8.12 -2.51 3.55
CA PHE A 14 -6.86 -2.01 4.09
C PHE A 14 -6.47 -0.69 3.44
N THR A 15 -6.08 0.26 4.27
CA THR A 15 -5.57 1.58 3.88
C THR A 15 -4.29 1.85 4.67
N ALA A 16 -3.28 2.36 3.98
CA ALA A 16 -2.01 2.76 4.54
C ALA A 16 -1.82 4.27 4.38
N ASP A 17 -1.36 4.93 5.44
CA ASP A 17 -1.06 6.36 5.44
C ASP A 17 0.36 6.62 5.93
N GLY A 18 1.01 7.64 5.35
CA GLY A 18 2.39 7.95 5.68
C GLY A 18 2.83 9.31 5.18
N VAL A 19 3.90 9.85 5.77
CA VAL A 19 4.48 11.12 5.30
C VAL A 19 5.37 10.85 4.10
N THR A 20 5.99 9.68 4.05
CA THR A 20 6.88 9.22 2.97
C THR A 20 6.32 8.01 2.24
N GLU A 21 6.77 7.80 1.00
CA GLU A 21 6.41 6.61 0.23
C GLU A 21 6.91 5.33 0.92
N GLU A 22 8.10 5.34 1.52
CA GLU A 22 8.65 4.19 2.26
C GLU A 22 7.76 3.77 3.43
N GLU A 23 7.22 4.71 4.21
CA GLU A 23 6.31 4.39 5.32
C GLU A 23 5.00 3.75 4.83
N VAL A 24 4.44 4.25 3.73
CA VAL A 24 3.27 3.62 3.11
C VAL A 24 3.63 2.25 2.57
N LEU A 25 4.81 2.12 1.96
CA LEU A 25 5.26 0.88 1.36
C LEU A 25 5.42 -0.24 2.39
N GLU A 26 6.06 0.06 3.51
CA GLU A 26 6.33 -0.90 4.57
C GLU A 26 5.01 -1.48 5.10
N GLN A 27 4.02 -0.62 5.33
CA GLN A 27 2.67 -1.02 5.76
C GLN A 27 1.96 -1.89 4.71
N VAL A 28 2.01 -1.51 3.44
CA VAL A 28 1.38 -2.29 2.36
C VAL A 28 2.07 -3.63 2.17
N GLN A 29 3.40 -3.68 2.29
CA GLN A 29 4.18 -4.88 2.11
C GLN A 29 3.98 -5.87 3.27
N GLU A 30 3.92 -5.37 4.51
CA GLU A 30 3.56 -6.18 5.68
C GLU A 30 2.14 -6.74 5.56
N HIS A 31 1.17 -5.90 5.17
CA HIS A 31 -0.21 -6.31 4.93
C HIS A 31 -0.30 -7.37 3.82
N ALA A 32 0.39 -7.16 2.71
CA ALA A 32 0.36 -8.08 1.58
C ALA A 32 1.02 -9.42 1.93
N ASP A 33 2.16 -9.43 2.61
CA ASP A 33 2.82 -10.69 3.01
C ASP A 33 1.94 -11.50 3.98
N ALA A 34 1.20 -10.82 4.87
CA ALA A 34 0.31 -11.46 5.84
C ALA A 34 -1.03 -11.93 5.24
N GLU A 35 -1.73 -11.07 4.49
CA GLU A 35 -3.11 -11.30 4.05
C GLU A 35 -3.21 -11.73 2.58
N HIS A 36 -2.19 -11.41 1.77
CA HIS A 36 -2.14 -11.65 0.33
C HIS A 36 -0.79 -12.26 -0.11
N PRO A 37 -0.33 -13.39 0.46
CA PRO A 37 1.00 -13.95 0.19
C PRO A 37 1.25 -14.37 -1.27
N ASP A 38 0.17 -14.49 -2.07
CA ASP A 38 0.24 -14.76 -3.51
C ASP A 38 0.36 -13.48 -4.36
N MET A 39 0.20 -12.30 -3.73
CA MET A 39 0.28 -11.00 -4.39
C MET A 39 1.70 -10.45 -4.32
N ASP A 40 2.33 -10.31 -5.48
CA ASP A 40 3.64 -9.68 -5.62
C ASP A 40 3.48 -8.14 -5.61
N VAL A 41 3.48 -7.55 -4.41
CA VAL A 41 3.39 -6.09 -4.26
C VAL A 41 4.72 -5.46 -4.60
N LYS A 42 4.77 -4.81 -5.77
CA LYS A 42 5.94 -4.08 -6.24
C LYS A 42 5.88 -2.62 -5.82
N GLU A 43 7.05 -2.05 -5.58
CA GLU A 43 7.19 -0.65 -5.19
C GLU A 43 6.54 0.32 -6.19
N SER A 44 6.67 0.02 -7.49
CA SER A 44 6.04 0.79 -8.57
C SER A 44 4.52 0.78 -8.49
N MET A 45 3.91 -0.35 -8.10
CA MET A 45 2.47 -0.49 -7.99
C MET A 45 1.90 0.37 -6.85
N VAL A 46 2.62 0.40 -5.72
CA VAL A 46 2.26 1.26 -4.58
C VAL A 46 2.39 2.73 -4.97
N ARG A 47 3.48 3.12 -5.64
CA ARG A 47 3.65 4.51 -6.11
C ARG A 47 2.61 4.97 -7.12
N GLU A 48 2.15 4.09 -8.01
CA GLU A 48 1.10 4.40 -8.98
C GLU A 48 -0.29 4.56 -8.35
N ASN A 49 -0.50 4.04 -7.14
CA ASN A 49 -1.76 4.07 -6.41
C ASN A 49 -1.71 4.90 -5.12
N ILE A 50 -0.57 5.52 -4.80
CA ILE A 50 -0.48 6.50 -3.72
C ILE A 50 -1.14 7.79 -4.19
N GLU A 51 -2.12 8.26 -3.41
CA GLU A 51 -2.74 9.56 -3.60
C GLU A 51 -2.09 10.58 -2.66
N GLU A 52 -1.64 11.70 -3.22
CA GLU A 52 -1.20 12.86 -2.44
C GLU A 52 -2.44 13.63 -1.98
N THR A 53 -2.65 13.70 -0.67
CA THR A 53 -3.80 14.38 -0.04
C THR A 53 -3.40 15.72 0.58
#